data_AF-A0A497QC00-F1
#
_entry.id   AF-A0A497QC00-F1
#
_cell.length_a   1.000
_cell.length_b   1.000
_cell.length_c   1.000
_cell.angle_alpha   90.00
_cell.angle_beta   90.00
_cell.angle_gamma   90.00
#
_symmetry.space_group_name_H-M   'P 1'
#
loop_
_entity.id
_entity.type
_entity.pdbx_description
1 polymer ?
#
loop_
_entity_poly.entity_id
_entity_poly.type
_entity_poly.pdbx_seq_one_letter_code
_entity_poly.pdbx_strand_id
1 'polypeptide(L)'
;MLLNILIEIFGESYHWQDIVIAVVSLMFGFILLPQLKDVWKGKTSLNLFTAGLTTIGLFILTATFYTMGFWVSMTADFFSGIIWFLLFVFSFKNSKN
;
A
#
# COMPACT_ATOMS: atom_id res chain seq x y z
N MET A 1 1.51 -14.13 -29.33
CA MET A 1 2.96 -14.25 -29.08
C MET A 1 3.38 -13.50 -27.82
N LEU A 2 3.25 -12.16 -27.74
CA LEU A 2 3.52 -11.41 -26.49
C LEU A 2 2.61 -11.84 -25.32
N LEU A 3 1.32 -12.05 -25.57
CA LEU A 3 0.39 -12.55 -24.56
C LEU A 3 0.81 -13.93 -24.03
N ASN A 4 1.29 -14.82 -24.89
CA ASN A 4 1.75 -16.15 -24.49
C ASN A 4 3.04 -16.07 -23.67
N ILE A 5 3.97 -15.18 -24.02
CA ILE A 5 5.19 -14.92 -23.24
C ILE A 5 4.82 -14.36 -21.85
N LEU A 6 3.83 -13.46 -21.79
CA LEU A 6 3.32 -12.95 -20.52
C LEU A 6 2.64 -14.06 -19.71
N ILE A 7 1.88 -14.96 -20.34
CA ILE A 7 1.23 -16.09 -19.66
C ILE A 7 2.25 -17.18 -19.24
N GLU A 8 3.32 -17.40 -20.02
CA GLU A 8 4.39 -18.36 -19.70
C GLU A 8 5.28 -17.87 -18.56
N ILE A 9 5.57 -16.57 -18.51
CA ILE A 9 6.33 -15.94 -17.42
C ILE A 9 5.45 -15.75 -16.18
N PHE A 10 4.13 -15.56 -16.36
CA PHE A 10 3.20 -15.13 -15.32
C PHE A 10 1.85 -15.89 -15.33
N GLY A 11 1.80 -17.22 -15.47
CA GLY A 11 0.67 -18.14 -15.15
C GLY A 11 -0.80 -17.82 -15.53
N GLU A 12 -1.61 -18.86 -15.78
CA GLU A 12 -3.02 -18.71 -16.17
C GLU A 12 -3.94 -18.31 -14.97
N SER A 13 -4.68 -17.21 -15.10
CA SER A 13 -5.80 -16.71 -14.26
C SER A 13 -5.50 -15.83 -13.03
N TYR A 14 -4.51 -16.12 -12.18
CA TYR A 14 -4.25 -15.35 -10.95
C TYR A 14 -3.49 -14.01 -11.16
N HIS A 15 -2.79 -13.88 -12.28
CA HIS A 15 -1.79 -12.82 -12.44
C HIS A 15 -2.34 -11.49 -12.92
N TRP A 16 -3.44 -11.46 -13.67
CA TRP A 16 -4.04 -10.18 -14.04
C TRP A 16 -4.61 -9.46 -12.81
N GLN A 17 -5.13 -10.20 -11.84
CA GLN A 17 -5.58 -9.68 -10.54
C GLN A 17 -4.39 -9.13 -9.76
N ASP A 18 -3.29 -9.88 -9.68
CA ASP A 18 -2.05 -9.43 -9.03
C ASP A 18 -1.55 -8.11 -9.65
N ILE A 19 -1.57 -8.00 -10.99
CA ILE A 19 -1.17 -6.76 -11.68
C ILE A 19 -2.14 -5.61 -11.38
N VAL A 20 -3.45 -5.82 -11.50
CA VAL A 20 -4.46 -4.76 -11.28
C VAL A 20 -4.44 -4.28 -9.83
N ILE A 21 -4.39 -5.20 -8.86
CA ILE A 21 -4.31 -4.88 -7.44
C ILE A 21 -3.02 -4.11 -7.18
N ALA A 22 -1.87 -4.57 -7.68
CA ALA A 22 -0.61 -3.87 -7.50
C ALA A 22 -0.62 -2.45 -8.05
N VAL A 23 -1.16 -2.22 -9.26
CA VAL A 23 -1.28 -0.88 -9.85
C VAL A 23 -2.13 0.03 -8.97
N VAL A 24 -3.29 -0.44 -8.52
CA VAL A 24 -4.19 0.33 -7.66
C VAL A 24 -3.54 0.61 -6.30
N SER A 25 -2.93 -0.39 -5.65
CA SER A 25 -2.23 -0.22 -4.38
C SER A 25 -1.08 0.78 -4.50
N LEU A 26 -0.28 0.73 -5.57
CA LEU A 26 0.78 1.73 -5.81
C LEU A 26 0.19 3.14 -6.00
N MET A 27 -0.88 3.29 -6.80
CA MET A 27 -1.55 4.57 -6.99
C MET A 27 -1.99 5.17 -5.65
N PHE A 28 -2.58 4.36 -4.77
CA PHE A 28 -2.97 4.81 -3.43
C PHE A 28 -1.78 5.23 -2.57
N GLY A 29 -0.67 4.48 -2.59
CA GLY A 29 0.54 4.87 -1.87
C GLY A 29 1.15 6.18 -2.39
N PHE A 30 1.25 6.34 -3.71
CA PHE A 30 1.82 7.54 -4.34
C PHE A 30 0.96 8.80 -4.13
N ILE A 31 -0.37 8.68 -4.22
CA ILE A 31 -1.30 9.79 -3.98
C ILE A 31 -1.13 10.39 -2.57
N LEU A 32 -0.70 9.59 -1.60
CA LEU A 32 -0.52 10.02 -0.22
C LEU A 32 0.84 10.69 0.05
N LEU A 33 1.80 10.68 -0.88
CA LEU A 33 3.11 11.30 -0.64
C LEU A 33 3.06 12.81 -0.35
N PRO A 34 2.24 13.63 -1.04
CA PRO A 34 2.06 15.05 -0.69
C PRO A 34 1.48 15.22 0.72
N GLN A 35 0.49 14.40 1.09
CA GLN A 35 -0.11 14.43 2.43
C GLN A 35 0.91 14.01 3.50
N LEU A 36 1.71 12.98 3.23
CA LEU A 36 2.80 12.56 4.10
C LEU A 36 3.81 13.67 4.33
N LYS A 37 4.16 14.44 3.28
CA LYS A 37 5.04 15.60 3.40
C LYS A 37 4.44 16.69 4.29
N ASP A 38 3.15 16.99 4.17
CA ASP A 38 2.50 18.02 4.99
C ASP A 38 2.37 17.61 6.45
N VAL A 39 2.05 16.34 6.74
CA VAL A 39 2.04 15.79 8.10
C VAL A 39 3.44 15.76 8.68
N TRP A 40 4.44 15.32 7.93
CA TRP A 40 5.82 15.29 8.39
C TRP A 40 6.33 16.68 8.79
N LYS A 41 5.91 17.72 8.05
CA LYS A 41 6.21 19.13 8.34
C LYS A 41 5.36 19.76 9.46
N GLY A 42 4.47 18.99 10.09
CA GLY A 42 3.62 19.51 11.18
C GLY A 42 2.50 20.45 10.73
N LYS A 43 2.22 20.54 9.42
CA LYS A 43 1.18 21.44 8.90
C LYS A 43 -0.23 20.92 9.13
N THR A 44 -0.37 19.60 9.26
CA THR A 44 -1.64 18.91 9.47
C THR A 44 -1.40 17.59 10.21
N SER A 45 -2.48 16.97 10.68
CA SER A 45 -2.50 15.64 11.29
C SER A 45 -3.70 14.86 10.78
N LEU A 46 -3.54 13.55 10.62
CA LEU A 46 -4.65 12.66 10.32
C LEU A 46 -5.28 12.17 11.62
N ASN A 47 -6.55 11.76 11.51
CA ASN A 47 -7.18 10.99 12.56
C ASN A 47 -6.38 9.70 12.82
N LEU A 48 -5.94 9.52 14.06
CA LEU A 48 -5.08 8.40 14.46
C LEU A 48 -5.78 7.05 14.34
N PHE A 49 -7.09 7.00 14.57
CA PHE A 49 -7.86 5.77 14.41
C PHE A 49 -7.94 5.35 12.94
N THR A 50 -8.21 6.29 12.04
CA THR A 50 -8.20 6.05 10.59
C THR A 50 -6.82 5.59 10.13
N ALA A 51 -5.77 6.35 10.42
CA ALA A 51 -4.42 6.02 9.96
C ALA A 51 -3.91 4.70 10.56
N GLY A 52 -4.22 4.44 11.83
CA GLY A 52 -3.85 3.20 12.52
C GLY A 52 -4.56 1.97 11.97
N LEU A 53 -5.89 2.01 11.83
CA LEU A 53 -6.65 0.88 11.28
C LEU A 53 -6.31 0.61 9.82
N THR A 54 -6.13 1.64 8.99
CA THR A 54 -5.71 1.44 7.59
C THR A 54 -4.33 0.80 7.51
N THR A 55 -3.39 1.21 8.36
CA THR A 55 -2.07 0.58 8.45
C THR A 55 -2.18 -0.91 8.78
N ILE A 56 -2.96 -1.27 9.81
CA ILE A 56 -3.16 -2.67 10.21
C ILE A 56 -3.80 -3.46 9.08
N GLY A 57 -4.84 -2.90 8.44
CA GLY A 57 -5.53 -3.54 7.31
C GLY A 57 -4.60 -3.85 6.14
N LEU A 58 -3.72 -2.91 5.77
CA LEU A 58 -2.76 -3.10 4.68
C LEU A 58 -1.68 -4.13 5.01
N PHE A 59 -1.22 -4.23 6.26
CA PHE A 59 -0.30 -5.32 6.63
C PHE A 59 -0.98 -6.69 6.65
N ILE A 60 -2.26 -6.76 7.04
CA ILE A 60 -3.06 -8.00 6.92
C ILE A 60 -3.23 -8.38 5.44
N LEU A 61 -3.54 -7.42 4.57
CA LEU A 61 -3.67 -7.65 3.12
C LEU A 61 -2.33 -8.07 2.50
N THR A 62 -1.23 -7.43 2.87
CA THR A 62 0.13 -7.82 2.46
C THR A 62 0.40 -9.28 2.81
N ALA A 63 0.12 -9.70 4.05
CA ALA A 63 0.28 -11.10 4.46
C ALA A 63 -0.65 -12.04 3.68
N THR A 64 -1.85 -11.60 3.35
CA THR A 64 -2.81 -12.36 2.53
C THR A 64 -2.32 -12.51 1.08
N PHE A 65 -1.77 -11.45 0.48
CA PHE A 65 -1.17 -11.53 -0.86
C PHE A 65 0.04 -12.46 -0.88
N TYR A 66 0.84 -12.47 0.19
CA TYR A 66 1.92 -13.45 0.35
C TYR A 66 1.40 -14.89 0.35
N THR A 67 0.33 -15.20 1.09
CA THR A 67 -0.23 -16.57 1.12
C THR A 67 -0.90 -16.98 -0.20
N MET A 68 -1.38 -16.03 -0.99
CA MET A 68 -1.94 -16.25 -2.33
C MET A 68 -0.88 -16.31 -3.44
N GLY A 69 0.40 -16.02 -3.14
CA GLY A 69 1.47 -15.94 -4.14
C GLY A 69 1.43 -14.70 -5.03
N PHE A 70 0.69 -13.65 -4.63
CA PHE A 70 0.55 -12.38 -5.36
C PHE A 70 1.72 -11.46 -5.00
N TRP A 71 2.91 -11.79 -5.48
CA TRP A 71 4.15 -11.13 -5.08
C TRP A 71 4.22 -9.65 -5.45
N VAL A 72 3.60 -9.26 -6.58
CA VAL A 72 3.61 -7.87 -7.04
C VAL A 72 2.69 -7.02 -6.16
N SER A 73 1.47 -7.51 -5.91
CA SER A 73 0.50 -6.89 -5.01
C SER A 73 1.02 -6.85 -3.59
N MET A 74 1.64 -7.92 -3.10
CA MET A 74 2.26 -7.95 -1.77
C MET A 74 3.25 -6.79 -1.63
N THR A 75 4.13 -6.60 -2.61
CA THR A 75 5.13 -5.53 -2.58
C THR A 75 4.50 -4.14 -2.67
N ALA A 76 3.52 -3.97 -3.56
CA ALA A 76 2.79 -2.72 -3.74
C ALA A 76 1.99 -2.32 -2.48
N ASP A 77 1.31 -3.29 -1.87
CA ASP A 77 0.48 -3.09 -0.69
C ASP A 77 1.34 -2.87 0.56
N PHE A 78 2.48 -3.55 0.67
CA PHE A 78 3.47 -3.30 1.72
C PHE A 78 4.00 -1.87 1.66
N PHE A 79 4.32 -1.36 0.45
CA PHE A 79 4.70 0.03 0.25
C PHE A 79 3.61 0.99 0.74
N SER A 80 2.36 0.77 0.35
CA SER A 80 1.23 1.59 0.79
C SER A 80 1.01 1.50 2.31
N GLY A 81 1.20 0.32 2.90
CA GLY A 81 1.18 0.10 4.34
C GLY A 81 2.25 0.92 5.06
N ILE A 82 3.47 1.00 4.52
CA ILE A 82 4.52 1.87 5.06
C ILE A 82 4.12 3.34 5.00
N ILE A 83 3.54 3.82 3.89
CA ILE A 83 3.09 5.21 3.78
C ILE A 83 2.05 5.54 4.85
N TRP A 84 1.06 4.67 5.05
CA TRP A 84 0.05 4.84 6.10
C TRP A 84 0.63 4.75 7.51
N PHE A 85 1.59 3.86 7.74
CA PHE A 85 2.30 3.77 9.02
C PHE A 85 3.04 5.06 9.34
N LEU A 86 3.76 5.64 8.36
CA LEU A 86 4.43 6.92 8.53
C LEU A 86 3.44 8.07 8.79
N LEU A 87 2.31 8.10 8.07
CA LEU A 87 1.23 9.06 8.32
C LEU A 87 0.71 8.94 9.76
N PHE A 88 0.49 7.73 10.26
CA PHE A 88 0.06 7.48 11.64
C PHE A 88 1.10 7.98 12.64
N VAL A 89 2.37 7.59 12.49
CA VAL A 89 3.45 7.96 13.40
C VAL A 89 3.63 9.49 13.46
N PHE A 90 3.67 10.16 12.30
CA PHE A 90 3.83 11.62 12.28
C PHE A 90 2.58 12.36 12.76
N SER A 91 1.38 11.85 12.47
CA SER A 91 0.14 12.43 13.01
C SER A 91 0.08 12.29 14.54
N PHE A 92 0.54 11.15 15.09
CA PHE A 92 0.61 10.93 16.53
C PHE A 92 1.58 11.92 17.20
N LYS A 93 2.74 12.15 16.57
CA LYS A 93 3.70 13.17 17.01
C LYS A 93 3.07 14.57 17.01
N ASN A 94 2.39 14.94 15.92
CA ASN A 94 1.80 16.28 15.78
C ASN A 94 0.62 16.51 16.72
N SER A 95 -0.15 15.46 17.06
CA SER A 95 -1.27 15.56 18.00
C SER A 95 -0.84 15.81 19.47
N LYS A 96 0.44 15.64 19.78
CA LYS A 96 1.00 15.85 21.13
C LYS A 96 1.68 17.22 21.30
N ASN A 97 1.92 17.93 20.21
CA ASN A 97 2.40 19.31 20.21
C ASN A 97 1.23 20.29 20.27
#